data_AF-A0A7X7D2N4-F1
#
_entry.id   AF-A0A7X7D2N4-F1
#
_cell.length_a   1.000
_cell.length_b   1.000
_cell.length_c   1.000
_cell.angle_alpha   90.00
_cell.angle_beta   90.00
_cell.angle_gamma   90.00
#
_symmetry.space_group_name_H-M   'P 1'
#
loop_
_entity.id
_entity.type
_entity.pdbx_description
1 polymer ?
#
loop_
_entity_poly.entity_id
_entity_poly.type
_entity_poly.pdbx_seq_one_letter_code
_entity_poly.pdbx_strand_id
1 'polypeptide(L)' 'MTEVPLSDPQERRLSEGTKVEVRGGFDGSWNSGFTVEEVTETGYRLRRRSDSQVLPGEFAVGNVRRERKSMWWV' A
#
# COMPACT_ATOMS: atom_id res chain seq x y z
N MET A 1 -2.35 -37.28 2.00
CA MET A 1 -3.32 -36.19 2.23
C MET A 1 -2.49 -34.98 2.60
N THR A 2 -1.94 -34.30 1.59
CA THR A 2 -1.04 -33.16 1.83
C THR A 2 -1.92 -31.94 1.96
N GLU A 3 -2.01 -31.40 3.18
CA GLU A 3 -2.50 -30.05 3.42
C GLU A 3 -1.63 -29.10 2.59
N VAL A 4 -2.16 -28.65 1.46
CA VAL A 4 -1.63 -27.45 0.82
C VAL A 4 -1.78 -26.34 1.84
N PRO A 5 -0.71 -25.67 2.30
CA PRO A 5 -0.89 -24.46 3.07
C PRO A 5 -1.67 -23.52 2.15
N LEU A 6 -2.92 -23.23 2.52
CA LEU A 6 -3.69 -22.15 1.94
C LEU A 6 -2.82 -20.93 2.16
N SER A 7 -2.06 -20.52 1.15
CA SER A 7 -1.31 -19.26 1.18
C SER A 7 -2.28 -18.24 1.69
N ASP A 8 -2.02 -17.72 2.90
CA ASP A 8 -2.97 -16.89 3.59
C ASP A 8 -3.36 -15.78 2.62
N PRO A 9 -4.64 -15.52 2.32
CA PRO A 9 -4.99 -14.38 1.49
C PRO A 9 -4.45 -13.06 2.07
N GLN A 10 -4.03 -13.08 3.34
CA GLN A 10 -3.27 -12.05 4.04
C GLN A 10 -1.82 -11.87 3.53
N GLU A 11 -1.14 -12.89 2.98
CA GLU A 11 0.22 -12.75 2.39
C GLU A 11 0.23 -11.85 1.14
N ARG A 12 -0.93 -11.64 0.51
CA ARG A 12 -1.09 -10.65 -0.57
C ARG A 12 -1.36 -9.23 -0.07
N ARG A 13 -1.68 -9.05 1.21
CA ARG A 13 -1.91 -7.72 1.78
C ARG A 13 -0.58 -7.09 2.20
N LEU A 14 -0.46 -5.79 1.94
CA LEU A 14 0.71 -5.02 2.34
C LEU A 14 0.68 -4.84 3.85
N SER A 15 1.70 -5.34 4.56
CA SER A 15 1.79 -5.22 6.01
C SER A 15 2.02 -3.77 6.45
N GLU A 16 1.67 -3.45 7.69
CA GLU A 16 2.03 -2.18 8.33
C GLU A 16 3.54 -1.90 8.20
N GLY A 17 3.90 -0.63 8.01
CA GLY A 17 5.28 -0.23 7.72
C GLY A 17 5.74 -0.47 6.27
N THR A 18 4.94 -1.14 5.43
CA THR A 18 5.26 -1.33 4.01
C THR A 18 5.21 0.01 3.27
N LYS A 19 6.26 0.29 2.50
CA LYS A 19 6.32 1.46 1.64
C LYS A 19 5.46 1.25 0.40
N VAL A 20 4.60 2.21 0.10
CA VAL A 20 3.59 2.09 -0.95
C VAL A 20 3.51 3.32 -1.84
N GLU A 21 2.98 3.10 -3.04
CA GLU A 21 2.51 4.13 -3.93
C GLU A 21 0.98 4.16 -3.94
N VAL A 22 0.42 5.35 -4.05
CA VAL A 22 -1.03 5.61 -4.06
C VAL A 22 -1.46 6.16 -5.40
N ARG A 23 -2.56 5.64 -5.94
CA ARG A 23 -3.15 6.14 -7.17
C ARG A 23 -3.87 7.47 -6.92
N GLY A 24 -3.45 8.53 -7.61
CA GLY A 24 -4.11 9.83 -7.59
C GLY A 24 -5.45 9.78 -8.33
N GLY A 25 -6.48 10.43 -7.78
CA GLY A 25 -7.83 10.41 -8.36
C GLY A 25 -8.01 11.29 -9.60
N PHE A 26 -7.14 12.29 -9.80
CA PHE A 26 -7.26 13.26 -10.90
C PHE A 26 -6.74 12.72 -12.24
N ASP A 27 -5.54 12.14 -12.23
CA ASP A 27 -4.84 11.72 -13.45
C ASP A 27 -4.51 10.21 -13.44
N GLY A 28 -4.78 9.52 -12.33
CA GLY A 28 -4.55 8.09 -12.20
C GLY A 28 -3.08 7.72 -12.02
N SER A 29 -2.15 8.68 -11.88
CA SER A 29 -0.75 8.39 -11.61
C SER A 29 -0.51 7.83 -10.21
N TRP A 30 0.58 7.10 -10.09
CA TRP A 30 1.05 6.54 -8.83
C TRP A 30 2.02 7.51 -8.16
N ASN A 31 1.70 7.90 -6.94
CA ASN A 31 2.50 8.79 -6.13
C ASN A 31 3.18 7.96 -5.04
N SER A 32 4.50 8.01 -4.98
CA SER A 32 5.28 7.41 -3.88
C SER A 32 5.29 8.33 -2.66
N GLY A 33 5.96 7.92 -1.59
CA GLY A 33 6.04 8.74 -0.38
C GLY A 33 5.07 8.34 0.72
N PHE A 34 4.48 7.14 0.64
CA PHE A 34 3.52 6.65 1.63
C PHE A 34 3.99 5.35 2.27
N THR A 35 3.47 5.09 3.46
CA THR A 35 3.68 3.86 4.21
C THR A 35 2.34 3.38 4.74
N VAL A 36 2.10 2.06 4.75
CA VAL A 36 0.93 1.48 5.41
C VAL A 36 1.03 1.76 6.90
N GLU A 37 0.09 2.50 7.45
CA GLU A 37 -0.03 2.72 8.89
C GLU A 37 -0.83 1.59 9.53
N GLU A 38 -1.96 1.22 8.92
CA GLU A 38 -2.87 0.19 9.40
C GLU A 38 -3.48 -0.56 8.21
N VAL A 39 -3.60 -1.89 8.34
CA VAL A 39 -4.31 -2.74 7.37
C VAL A 39 -5.74 -2.92 7.85
N THR A 40 -6.71 -2.44 7.07
CA THR A 40 -8.13 -2.57 7.42
C THR A 40 -8.76 -3.76 6.69
N GLU A 41 -9.99 -4.11 7.03
CA GLU A 41 -10.73 -5.17 6.32
C GLU A 41 -10.96 -4.82 4.85
N THR A 42 -11.12 -3.54 4.52
CA THR A 42 -11.48 -3.03 3.19
C THR A 42 -10.32 -2.39 2.42
N GLY A 43 -9.19 -2.11 3.07
CA GLY A 43 -8.09 -1.39 2.44
C GLY A 43 -6.93 -1.09 3.37
N TYR A 44 -6.39 0.12 3.26
CA TYR A 44 -5.21 0.57 4.00
C TYR A 44 -5.38 2.01 4.49
N ARG A 45 -5.01 2.28 5.73
CA ARG A 45 -4.67 3.63 6.17
C ARG A 45 -3.21 3.89 5.88
N LEU A 46 -2.93 5.06 5.34
CA LEU A 46 -1.60 5.40 4.86
C LEU A 46 -1.07 6.61 5.59
N ARG A 47 0.19 6.52 5.98
CA ARG A 47 0.97 7.64 6.48
C ARG A 47 1.83 8.21 5.38
N ARG A 48 1.71 9.52 5.17
CA ARG A 48 2.59 10.28 4.27
C ARG A 48 3.95 10.45 4.93
N ARG A 49 5.01 10.00 4.26
CA ARG A 49 6.39 10.02 4.79
C ARG A 49 6.99 11.43 4.87
N SER A 50 6.50 12.36 4.07
CA SER A 50 7.03 13.73 4.00
C SER A 50 6.81 14.51 5.30
N ASP A 51 5.62 14.37 5.89
CA ASP A 51 5.16 15.13 7.06
C ASP A 51 4.74 14.20 8.21
N SER A 52 4.91 12.89 8.04
CA SER A 52 4.48 11.83 8.97
C SER A 52 2.98 11.86 9.30
N GLN A 53 2.17 12.56 8.52
CA GLN A 53 0.73 12.67 8.75
C GLN A 53 0.01 11.42 8.22
N VAL A 54 -0.89 10.86 9.03
CA VAL A 54 -1.83 9.83 8.58
C VAL A 54 -2.90 10.51 7.73
N LEU A 55 -3.08 10.02 6.51
CA LEU A 55 -4.06 10.57 5.59
C LEU A 55 -5.48 10.33 6.13
N PRO A 56 -6.37 11.33 6.04
CA PRO A 56 -7.76 11.13 6.39
C PRO A 56 -8.41 10.20 5.36
N GLY A 57 -8.86 9.02 5.82
CA GLY A 57 -9.60 8.05 5.02
C GLY A 57 -8.84 6.75 4.73
N GLU A 58 -9.60 5.77 4.26
CA GLU A 58 -9.09 4.46 3.87
C GLU A 58 -8.89 4.39 2.36
N PHE A 59 -7.77 3.82 1.95
CA PHE A 59 -7.44 3.60 0.55
C PHE A 59 -7.78 2.17 0.15
N ALA A 60 -8.62 2.03 -0.89
CA ALA A 60 -8.95 0.73 -1.45
C ALA A 60 -7.70 -0.02 -1.93
N VAL A 61 -7.71 -1.34 -1.81
CA VAL A 61 -6.59 -2.21 -2.21
C VAL A 61 -6.14 -1.98 -3.66
N GLY A 62 -7.07 -1.65 -4.58
CA GLY A 62 -6.73 -1.35 -5.98
C GLY A 62 -6.03 -0.01 -6.22
N ASN A 63 -6.08 0.91 -5.25
CA ASN A 63 -5.44 2.23 -5.31
C ASN A 63 -4.12 2.28 -4.54
N VAL A 64 -3.70 1.16 -3.95
CA VAL A 64 -2.45 1.05 -3.19
C VAL A 64 -1.63 -0.09 -3.78
N ARG A 65 -0.37 0.18 -4.09
CA ARG A 65 0.58 -0.84 -4.51
C ARG A 65 1.88 -0.70 -3.74
N ARG A 66 2.62 -1.80 -3.61
CA ARG A 66 3.98 -1.75 -3.05
C ARG A 66 4.84 -0.80 -3.87
N GLU A 67 5.54 0.10 -3.19
CA GLU A 67 6.49 1.00 -3.84
C GLU A 67 7.54 0.16 -4.55
N ARG A 68 7.54 0.20 -5.88
CA ARG A 68 8.69 -0.31 -6.61
C ARG A 68 9.80 0.73 -6.49
N LYS A 69 11.02 0.29 -6.17
CA LYS A 69 12.21 1.11 -6.41
C LYS A 69 12.27 1.32 -7.92
N SER A 70 11.67 2.40 -8.41
CA SER A 70 11.97 2.88 -9.75
C SER A 70 13.41 3.35 -9.71
N MET A 71 14.31 2.50 -10.17
CA MET A 71 15.62 2.89 -10.66
C MET A 71 15.41 3.69 -11.95
N TRP A 72 14.92 4.91 -11.79
CA TRP A 72 15.12 6.03 -12.72
C TRP A 72 15.23 7.24 -11.78
N TRP A 73 16.36 7.92 -11.76
CA TRP A 73 16.75 8.87 -12.78
C TRP A 73 18.24 8.81 -13.10
N VAL A 74 18.50 9.07 -14.38
CA VAL A 74 19.72 9.67 -14.94
C VAL A 74 19.97 11.05 -14.34
#